data_AF-A0A423TQH0-F1
#
_entry.id   AF-A0A423TQH0-F1
#
_cell.length_a   1.000
_cell.length_b   1.000
_cell.length_c   1.000
_cell.angle_alpha   90.00
_cell.angle_beta   90.00
_cell.angle_gamma   90.00
#
_symmetry.space_group_name_H-M   'P 1'
#
loop_
_entity.id
_entity.type
_entity.pdbx_description
1 polymer ?
#
loop_
_entity_poly.entity_id
_entity_poly.type
_entity_poly.pdbx_seq_one_letter_code
_entity_poly.pdbx_strand_id
1 'polypeptide(L)'
;MAPVKAAKTDSLRLFRGQDYAKLKAKCWSEAQLFTDPEFPADATSLGFDKDVEWKRPTEMVTYPQFMKDVNRFSVVQGELGDCWFVSALSAITQNPGLLRRVVPAGQDFTMKYVGIFHFRFWQGGEWVDVVVDDQLPVIYGSTLCFSSSRNNSEFWSALLEKAYAKLHGSYGALNSGKSYEATEDLTGGVTERFHLHREDLPPPPNLFSVVAKARQRGSLVTCNVPVRRTWAGLGGGDEDVAGLDVVTRMWAGLVDGDEDVGGA
;
A
#
# COMPACT_ATOMS: atom_id res chain seq x y z
N MET A 1 -8.80 -5.90 -42.52
CA MET A 1 -7.95 -6.13 -41.33
C MET A 1 -7.87 -4.82 -40.56
N ALA A 2 -8.53 -4.73 -39.41
CA ALA A 2 -8.34 -3.60 -38.51
C ALA A 2 -6.97 -3.77 -37.81
N PRO A 3 -6.20 -2.70 -37.58
CA PRO A 3 -4.91 -2.81 -36.91
C PRO A 3 -5.15 -3.30 -35.48
N VAL A 4 -4.44 -4.38 -35.11
CA VAL A 4 -4.29 -4.82 -33.73
C VAL A 4 -3.66 -3.64 -32.98
N LYS A 5 -4.41 -3.03 -32.06
CA LYS A 5 -3.86 -1.99 -31.17
C LYS A 5 -2.71 -2.64 -30.41
N ALA A 6 -1.50 -2.10 -30.57
CA ALA A 6 -0.37 -2.46 -29.74
C ALA A 6 -0.79 -2.38 -28.27
N ALA A 7 -0.52 -3.44 -27.50
CA ALA A 7 -0.68 -3.41 -26.06
C ALA A 7 0.08 -2.17 -25.53
N LYS A 8 -0.60 -1.30 -24.78
CA LYS A 8 0.08 -0.21 -24.08
C LYS A 8 1.13 -0.87 -23.19
N THR A 9 2.41 -0.67 -23.51
CA THR A 9 3.49 -0.86 -22.53
C THR A 9 3.08 -0.12 -21.27
N ASP A 10 2.98 -0.85 -20.17
CA ASP A 10 2.55 -0.36 -18.86
C ASP A 10 3.48 0.79 -18.46
N SER A 11 3.06 2.03 -18.73
CA SER A 11 3.88 3.20 -18.52
C SER A 11 3.96 3.49 -17.02
N LEU A 12 5.16 3.33 -16.45
CA LEU A 12 5.43 3.63 -15.05
C LEU A 12 5.78 5.12 -14.92
N ARG A 13 4.94 5.88 -14.24
CA ARG A 13 5.17 7.29 -13.93
C ARG A 13 6.06 7.40 -12.69
N LEU A 14 7.06 8.28 -12.73
CA LEU A 14 7.91 8.57 -11.57
C LEU A 14 7.27 9.66 -10.71
N PHE A 15 7.03 9.38 -9.42
CA PHE A 15 6.53 10.39 -8.51
C PHE A 15 7.58 11.49 -8.31
N ARG A 16 7.18 12.75 -8.51
CA ARG A 16 8.07 13.93 -8.44
C ARG A 16 9.34 13.80 -9.30
N GLY A 17 9.31 12.96 -10.35
CA GLY A 17 10.46 12.73 -11.23
C GLY A 17 11.62 11.94 -10.59
N GLN A 18 11.42 11.33 -9.43
CA GLN A 18 12.45 10.55 -8.74
C GLN A 18 12.60 9.15 -9.36
N ASP A 19 13.80 8.83 -9.82
CA ASP A 19 14.16 7.55 -10.42
C ASP A 19 14.96 6.73 -9.41
N TYR A 20 14.37 5.64 -8.88
CA TYR A 20 14.97 4.79 -7.86
C TYR A 20 16.38 4.32 -8.24
N ALA A 21 16.57 3.82 -9.46
CA ALA A 21 17.84 3.23 -9.88
C ALA A 21 18.94 4.29 -9.98
N LYS A 22 18.62 5.47 -10.53
CA LYS A 22 19.58 6.59 -10.62
C LYS A 22 19.93 7.14 -9.24
N LEU A 23 18.95 7.34 -8.37
CA LEU A 23 19.17 7.84 -7.02
C LEU A 23 20.00 6.85 -6.19
N LYS A 24 19.66 5.56 -6.23
CA LYS A 24 20.43 4.50 -5.57
C LYS A 24 21.87 4.45 -6.07
N ALA A 25 22.08 4.49 -7.39
CA ALA A 25 23.43 4.47 -7.97
C ALA A 25 24.26 5.70 -7.56
N LYS A 26 23.63 6.89 -7.53
CA LYS A 26 24.27 8.13 -7.07
C LYS A 26 24.68 8.02 -5.60
N CYS A 27 23.76 7.70 -4.70
CA CYS A 27 24.02 7.54 -3.27
C CYS A 27 25.10 6.49 -3.01
N TRP A 28 25.10 5.38 -3.76
CA TRP A 28 26.13 4.36 -3.69
C TRP A 28 27.51 4.88 -4.10
N SER A 29 27.59 5.64 -5.21
CA SER A 29 28.86 6.20 -5.69
C SER A 29 29.44 7.27 -4.76
N GLU A 30 28.57 7.99 -4.04
CA GLU A 30 28.94 9.05 -3.10
C GLU A 30 29.10 8.53 -1.66
N ALA A 31 28.91 7.22 -1.44
CA ALA A 31 28.96 6.57 -0.12
C ALA A 31 28.08 7.26 0.94
N GLN A 32 26.89 7.70 0.54
CA GLN A 32 25.93 8.38 1.42
C GLN A 32 24.58 7.66 1.47
N LEU A 33 23.90 7.79 2.61
CA LEU A 33 22.51 7.36 2.72
C LEU A 33 21.61 8.36 1.98
N PHE A 34 20.59 7.84 1.31
CA PHE A 34 19.57 8.66 0.69
C PHE A 34 18.75 9.35 1.77
N THR A 35 18.57 10.65 1.59
CA THR A 35 17.63 11.47 2.34
C THR A 35 16.69 12.08 1.32
N ASP A 36 15.40 11.87 1.50
CA ASP A 36 14.40 12.22 0.51
C ASP A 36 14.03 13.71 0.58
N PRO A 37 14.37 14.52 -0.43
CA PRO A 37 14.05 15.95 -0.42
C PRO A 37 12.55 16.21 -0.60
N GLU A 38 11.79 15.25 -1.14
CA GLU A 38 10.36 15.40 -1.43
C GLU A 38 9.47 14.93 -0.27
N PHE A 39 10.06 14.36 0.78
CA PHE A 39 9.34 13.89 1.98
C PHE A 39 10.29 13.91 3.20
N PRO A 40 10.65 15.10 3.69
CA PRO A 40 11.66 15.27 4.73
C PRO A 40 11.23 14.65 6.06
N ALA A 41 12.18 14.17 6.85
CA ALA A 41 11.95 13.58 8.16
C ALA A 41 11.63 14.65 9.23
N ASP A 42 10.52 15.36 9.06
CA ASP A 42 10.07 16.44 9.95
C ASP A 42 8.53 16.52 10.05
N ALA A 43 8.04 17.55 10.75
CA ALA A 43 6.62 17.77 11.00
C ALA A 43 5.77 17.94 9.72
N THR A 44 6.36 18.35 8.59
CA THR A 44 5.64 18.51 7.32
C THR A 44 5.18 17.17 6.76
N SER A 45 6.04 16.15 6.86
CA SER A 45 5.72 14.77 6.45
C SER A 45 4.77 14.07 7.43
N LEU A 46 4.75 14.47 8.70
CA LEU A 46 3.73 14.02 9.65
C LEU A 46 2.36 14.62 9.32
N GLY A 47 2.29 15.93 9.04
CA GLY A 47 1.03 16.62 8.75
C GLY A 47 0.17 16.93 9.99
N PHE A 48 0.70 16.70 11.19
CA PHE A 48 0.10 17.05 12.47
C PHE A 48 1.18 17.16 13.55
N ASP A 49 0.83 17.80 14.67
CA ASP A 49 1.74 17.97 15.79
C ASP A 49 1.85 16.68 16.62
N LYS A 50 3.04 16.07 16.62
CA LYS A 50 3.39 14.91 17.43
C LYS A 50 4.90 14.88 17.66
N ASP A 51 5.29 14.70 18.92
CA ASP A 51 6.68 14.49 19.28
C ASP A 51 7.13 13.07 18.92
N VAL A 52 8.01 12.97 17.91
CA VAL A 52 8.58 11.72 17.41
C VAL A 52 10.05 11.94 17.04
N GLU A 53 10.83 10.88 17.16
CA GLU A 53 12.17 10.83 16.56
C GLU A 53 12.06 10.14 15.19
N TRP A 54 12.93 10.49 14.25
CA TRP A 54 13.03 9.80 12.97
C TRP A 54 14.27 8.92 12.96
N LYS A 55 14.10 7.61 12.79
CA LYS A 55 15.20 6.64 12.80
C LYS A 55 15.11 5.68 11.64
N ARG A 56 16.26 5.27 11.13
CA ARG A 56 16.35 4.19 10.15
C ARG A 56 16.26 2.83 10.85
N PRO A 57 15.77 1.79 10.17
CA PRO A 57 15.77 0.42 10.69
C PRO A 57 17.12 -0.05 11.23
N THR A 58 18.24 0.37 10.61
CA THR A 58 19.60 0.06 11.04
C THR A 58 20.00 0.69 12.38
N GLU A 59 19.29 1.73 12.83
CA GLU A 59 19.49 2.37 14.13
C GLU A 59 18.57 1.75 15.21
N MET A 60 17.54 1.02 14.80
CA MET A 60 16.52 0.45 15.68
C MET A 60 16.83 -1.01 16.05
N VAL A 61 17.33 -1.79 15.10
CA VAL A 61 17.61 -3.23 15.27
C VAL A 61 18.93 -3.61 14.59
N THR A 62 19.58 -4.68 15.08
CA THR A 62 20.88 -5.14 14.57
C THR A 62 20.82 -5.73 13.16
N TYR A 63 19.73 -6.43 12.84
CA TYR A 63 19.58 -7.15 11.56
C TYR A 63 18.22 -6.84 10.93
N PRO A 64 18.03 -5.61 10.42
CA PRO A 64 16.78 -5.25 9.76
C PRO A 64 16.60 -6.07 8.48
N GLN A 65 15.36 -6.47 8.23
CA GLN A 65 14.92 -7.23 7.08
C GLN A 65 13.85 -6.44 6.36
N PHE A 66 13.93 -6.41 5.03
CA PHE A 66 12.90 -5.76 4.25
C PHE A 66 11.62 -6.58 4.30
N MET A 67 11.70 -7.81 3.81
CA MET A 67 10.56 -8.70 3.64
C MET A 67 11.03 -10.15 3.76
N LYS A 68 10.50 -10.93 4.72
CA LYS A 68 10.89 -12.34 4.91
C LYS A 68 9.70 -13.29 4.95
N ASP A 69 8.75 -13.05 5.85
CA ASP A 69 7.65 -14.00 6.14
C ASP A 69 6.28 -13.30 6.06
N VAL A 70 6.02 -12.67 4.91
CA VAL A 70 4.81 -11.87 4.68
C VAL A 70 3.57 -12.74 4.68
N ASN A 71 2.63 -12.38 5.54
CA ASN A 71 1.32 -13.01 5.59
C ASN A 71 0.27 -11.99 6.05
N ARG A 72 -1.01 -12.32 5.88
CA ARG A 72 -2.11 -11.37 6.17
C ARG A 72 -2.22 -10.94 7.64
N PHE A 73 -1.51 -11.62 8.55
CA PHE A 73 -1.49 -11.29 9.97
C PHE A 73 -0.20 -10.58 10.39
N SER A 74 0.75 -10.36 9.47
CA SER A 74 2.03 -9.75 9.80
C SER A 74 1.90 -8.24 10.00
N VAL A 75 0.99 -7.57 9.30
CA VAL A 75 0.82 -6.11 9.43
C VAL A 75 0.02 -5.77 10.69
N VAL A 76 0.56 -4.84 11.48
CA VAL A 76 -0.05 -4.30 12.70
C VAL A 76 -0.26 -2.81 12.51
N GLN A 77 -1.49 -2.34 12.77
CA GLN A 77 -1.82 -0.91 12.73
C GLN A 77 -1.16 -0.19 13.92
N GLY A 78 -0.60 0.99 13.66
CA GLY A 78 -0.09 1.88 14.69
C GLY A 78 -1.14 2.89 15.18
N GLU A 79 -0.70 4.09 15.52
CA GLU A 79 -1.56 5.14 16.08
C GLU A 79 -2.39 5.91 15.03
N LEU A 80 -2.13 5.69 13.74
CA LEU A 80 -2.81 6.41 12.66
C LEU A 80 -4.21 5.86 12.40
N GLY A 81 -5.15 6.75 12.05
CA GLY A 81 -6.53 6.42 11.69
C GLY A 81 -6.67 5.87 10.26
N ASP A 82 -5.72 5.05 9.82
CA ASP A 82 -5.58 4.54 8.44
C ASP A 82 -5.90 3.05 8.31
N CYS A 83 -6.74 2.52 9.21
CA CYS A 83 -7.16 1.11 9.20
C CYS A 83 -7.71 0.65 7.84
N TRP A 84 -8.29 1.55 7.06
CA TRP A 84 -8.75 1.34 5.69
C TRP A 84 -7.62 0.90 4.76
N PHE A 85 -6.44 1.52 4.90
CA PHE A 85 -5.24 1.22 4.16
C PHE A 85 -4.53 -0.02 4.71
N VAL A 86 -4.32 -0.12 6.02
CA VAL A 86 -3.68 -1.28 6.67
C VAL A 86 -4.44 -2.58 6.41
N SER A 87 -5.78 -2.52 6.36
CA SER A 87 -6.61 -3.67 6.00
C SER A 87 -6.42 -4.08 4.54
N ALA A 88 -6.34 -3.11 3.63
CA ALA A 88 -6.07 -3.38 2.22
C ALA A 88 -4.65 -3.98 2.04
N LEU A 89 -3.65 -3.41 2.72
CA LEU A 89 -2.27 -3.92 2.74
C LEU A 89 -2.19 -5.37 3.23
N SER A 90 -2.93 -5.70 4.30
CA SER A 90 -3.04 -7.08 4.78
C SER A 90 -3.74 -8.00 3.78
N ALA A 91 -4.71 -7.48 3.01
CA ALA A 91 -5.39 -8.25 1.98
C ALA A 91 -4.47 -8.55 0.79
N ILE A 92 -3.59 -7.62 0.38
CA ILE A 92 -2.72 -7.81 -0.80
C ILE A 92 -1.73 -8.96 -0.60
N THR A 93 -1.33 -9.25 0.63
CA THR A 93 -0.41 -10.37 0.92
C THR A 93 -0.97 -11.72 0.50
N GLN A 94 -2.29 -11.82 0.32
CA GLN A 94 -2.95 -13.05 -0.15
C GLN A 94 -2.85 -13.23 -1.68
N ASN A 95 -2.36 -12.22 -2.41
CA ASN A 95 -2.08 -12.27 -3.84
C ASN A 95 -0.60 -11.91 -4.10
N PRO A 96 0.30 -12.92 -4.15
CA PRO A 96 1.73 -12.68 -4.35
C PRO A 96 2.10 -12.00 -5.68
N GLY A 97 1.28 -12.17 -6.72
CA GLY A 97 1.48 -11.50 -8.00
C GLY A 97 1.27 -10.00 -7.86
N LEU A 98 0.18 -9.61 -7.18
CA LEU A 98 -0.11 -8.20 -6.91
C LEU A 98 0.89 -7.59 -5.92
N LEU A 99 1.22 -8.30 -4.85
CA LEU A 99 2.22 -7.84 -3.88
C LEU A 99 3.56 -7.52 -4.56
N ARG A 100 4.04 -8.36 -5.49
CA ARG A 100 5.28 -8.11 -6.25
C ARG A 100 5.20 -6.90 -7.19
N ARG A 101 3.99 -6.48 -7.57
CA ARG A 101 3.78 -5.28 -8.36
C ARG A 101 3.88 -4.03 -7.49
N VAL A 102 3.25 -4.04 -6.32
CA VAL A 102 3.26 -2.93 -5.34
C VAL A 102 4.63 -2.80 -4.65
N VAL A 103 5.26 -3.94 -4.34
CA VAL A 103 6.56 -4.05 -3.68
C VAL A 103 7.55 -4.71 -4.64
N PRO A 104 8.28 -3.93 -5.46
CA PRO A 104 9.29 -4.47 -6.35
C PRO A 104 10.38 -5.26 -5.62
N ALA A 105 10.85 -6.34 -6.23
CA ALA A 105 11.94 -7.16 -5.69
C ALA A 105 13.31 -6.46 -5.78
N GLY A 106 14.31 -6.99 -5.06
CA GLY A 106 15.69 -6.45 -5.06
C GLY A 106 15.93 -5.30 -4.10
N GLN A 107 15.04 -5.15 -3.11
CA GLN A 107 15.15 -4.21 -2.00
C GLN A 107 15.52 -4.97 -0.73
N ASP A 108 16.58 -4.55 -0.05
CA ASP A 108 17.05 -5.15 1.19
C ASP A 108 17.94 -4.18 1.99
N PHE A 109 18.27 -4.56 3.23
CA PHE A 109 19.17 -3.81 4.13
C PHE A 109 20.61 -4.33 4.11
N THR A 110 20.99 -5.10 3.09
CA THR A 110 22.27 -5.79 3.02
C THR A 110 23.15 -5.23 1.90
N MET A 111 23.19 -5.86 0.72
CA MET A 111 24.08 -5.49 -0.36
C MET A 111 23.63 -4.19 -1.03
N LYS A 112 24.57 -3.25 -1.14
CA LYS A 112 24.31 -1.93 -1.76
C LYS A 112 23.19 -1.16 -1.07
N TYR A 113 23.02 -1.37 0.23
CA TYR A 113 22.13 -0.58 1.06
C TYR A 113 22.62 0.86 1.12
N VAL A 114 21.72 1.79 0.80
CA VAL A 114 21.94 3.24 0.87
C VAL A 114 20.69 3.95 1.42
N GLY A 115 19.87 3.27 2.24
CA GLY A 115 18.69 3.88 2.87
C GLY A 115 17.61 4.36 1.91
N ILE A 116 17.41 3.67 0.78
CA ILE A 116 16.45 4.02 -0.28
C ILE A 116 15.58 2.82 -0.66
N PHE A 117 14.27 3.06 -0.76
CA PHE A 117 13.26 2.07 -1.13
C PHE A 117 12.27 2.68 -2.12
N HIS A 118 11.50 1.84 -2.79
CA HIS A 118 10.43 2.28 -3.67
C HIS A 118 9.25 1.31 -3.71
N PHE A 119 8.08 1.88 -3.98
CA PHE A 119 6.81 1.17 -4.04
C PHE A 119 5.99 1.68 -5.21
N ARG A 120 5.04 0.89 -5.67
CA ARG A 120 4.19 1.24 -6.81
C ARG A 120 2.73 1.29 -6.39
N PHE A 121 2.08 2.40 -6.74
CA PHE A 121 0.66 2.60 -6.51
C PHE A 121 -0.01 2.97 -7.84
N TRP A 122 -1.25 2.53 -8.01
CA TRP A 122 -2.07 2.95 -9.13
C TRP A 122 -2.68 4.31 -8.85
N GLN A 123 -2.51 5.26 -9.76
CA GLN A 123 -3.09 6.59 -9.66
C GLN A 123 -3.51 7.08 -11.03
N GLY A 124 -4.77 7.51 -11.17
CA GLY A 124 -5.24 8.13 -12.40
C GLY A 124 -5.14 7.25 -13.66
N GLY A 125 -5.16 5.93 -13.51
CA GLY A 125 -5.10 4.99 -14.63
C GLY A 125 -3.69 4.56 -15.05
N GLU A 126 -2.66 4.86 -14.26
CA GLU A 126 -1.28 4.43 -14.48
C GLU A 126 -0.57 4.06 -13.16
N TRP A 127 0.48 3.26 -13.25
CA TRP A 127 1.32 2.96 -12.09
C TRP A 127 2.29 4.10 -11.82
N VAL A 128 2.43 4.46 -10.55
CA VAL A 128 3.32 5.49 -10.06
C VAL A 128 4.35 4.85 -9.15
N ASP A 129 5.63 5.00 -9.50
CA ASP A 129 6.78 4.59 -8.68
C ASP A 129 7.09 5.71 -7.68
N VAL A 130 6.98 5.40 -6.39
CA VAL A 130 7.22 6.32 -5.28
C VAL A 130 8.47 5.88 -4.56
N VAL A 131 9.51 6.72 -4.62
CA VAL A 131 10.77 6.53 -3.89
C VAL A 131 10.64 7.13 -2.49
N VAL A 132 11.20 6.47 -1.49
CA VAL A 132 11.32 6.98 -0.11
C VAL A 132 12.69 6.64 0.47
N ASP A 133 13.18 7.47 1.38
CA ASP A 133 14.20 7.02 2.32
C ASP A 133 13.59 6.16 3.44
N ASP A 134 14.42 5.50 4.24
CA ASP A 134 13.97 4.61 5.33
C ASP A 134 13.96 5.25 6.71
N GLN A 135 13.97 6.58 6.83
CA GLN A 135 13.74 7.24 8.11
C GLN A 135 12.27 7.07 8.51
N LEU A 136 11.97 6.43 9.64
CA LEU A 136 10.62 6.15 10.11
C LEU A 136 10.34 6.89 11.43
N PRO A 137 9.11 7.40 11.65
CA PRO A 137 8.72 7.99 12.92
C PRO A 137 8.67 6.94 14.03
N VAL A 138 9.41 7.18 15.10
CA VAL A 138 9.50 6.32 16.27
C VAL A 138 9.19 7.08 17.55
N ILE A 139 8.66 6.33 18.51
CA ILE A 139 8.40 6.74 19.88
C ILE A 139 9.13 5.78 20.83
N TYR A 140 9.37 6.23 22.06
CA TYR A 140 10.00 5.41 23.10
C TYR A 140 11.35 4.80 22.65
N GLY A 141 12.17 5.57 21.93
CA GLY A 141 13.50 5.18 21.47
C GLY A 141 13.52 4.41 20.14
N SER A 142 12.74 3.33 20.00
CA SER A 142 12.79 2.46 18.80
C SER A 142 11.47 1.79 18.42
N THR A 143 10.33 2.27 18.95
CA THR A 143 9.01 1.71 18.61
C THR A 143 8.41 2.50 17.46
N LEU A 144 8.01 1.84 16.37
CA LEU A 144 7.33 2.51 15.26
C LEU A 144 6.02 3.14 15.73
N CYS A 145 5.79 4.39 15.32
CA CYS A 145 4.56 5.12 15.64
C CYS A 145 3.35 4.63 14.84
N PHE A 146 3.59 4.23 13.58
CA PHE A 146 2.55 3.87 12.61
C PHE A 146 2.59 2.37 12.32
N SER A 147 2.18 1.93 11.12
CA SER A 147 2.15 0.52 10.80
C SER A 147 3.52 -0.15 11.03
N SER A 148 3.46 -1.41 11.46
CA SER A 148 4.63 -2.23 11.72
C SER A 148 4.37 -3.68 11.32
N SER A 149 5.41 -4.49 11.29
CA SER A 149 5.26 -5.94 11.22
C SER A 149 5.24 -6.54 12.62
N ARG A 150 4.53 -7.65 12.83
CA ARG A 150 4.62 -8.47 14.05
C ARG A 150 6.04 -8.97 14.31
N ASN A 151 6.84 -9.09 13.25
CA ASN A 151 8.27 -9.27 13.39
C ASN A 151 8.94 -7.90 13.46
N ASN A 152 9.45 -7.53 14.64
CA ASN A 152 10.08 -6.22 14.87
C ASN A 152 11.35 -5.98 14.04
N SER A 153 11.87 -6.99 13.34
CA SER A 153 12.98 -6.83 12.40
C SER A 153 12.51 -6.68 10.94
N GLU A 154 11.21 -6.69 10.65
CA GLU A 154 10.66 -6.59 9.29
C GLU A 154 10.00 -5.22 9.06
N PHE A 155 10.40 -4.51 7.99
CA PHE A 155 10.06 -3.09 7.80
C PHE A 155 9.31 -2.74 6.51
N TRP A 156 9.03 -3.69 5.61
CA TRP A 156 8.35 -3.38 4.34
C TRP A 156 7.00 -2.67 4.51
N SER A 157 6.20 -3.05 5.52
CA SER A 157 4.88 -2.46 5.73
C SER A 157 4.96 -1.00 6.17
N ALA A 158 5.85 -0.71 7.12
CA ALA A 158 6.13 0.66 7.59
C ALA A 158 6.66 1.56 6.46
N LEU A 159 7.56 1.03 5.64
CA LEU A 159 8.11 1.74 4.48
C LEU A 159 7.06 1.95 3.36
N LEU A 160 6.19 0.97 3.15
CA LEU A 160 5.10 1.07 2.18
C LEU A 160 4.07 2.12 2.63
N GLU A 161 3.67 2.11 3.89
CA GLU A 161 2.79 3.14 4.48
C GLU A 161 3.42 4.52 4.38
N LYS A 162 4.74 4.65 4.62
CA LYS A 162 5.47 5.91 4.37
C LYS A 162 5.36 6.37 2.92
N ALA A 163 5.58 5.47 1.96
CA ALA A 163 5.47 5.82 0.55
C ALA A 163 4.06 6.23 0.15
N TYR A 164 3.05 5.61 0.77
CA TYR A 164 1.66 5.99 0.57
C TYR A 164 1.34 7.35 1.22
N ALA A 165 1.83 7.62 2.43
CA ALA A 165 1.76 8.93 3.07
C ALA A 165 2.40 10.01 2.20
N LYS A 166 3.56 9.74 1.60
CA LYS A 166 4.22 10.64 0.66
C LYS A 166 3.38 10.91 -0.59
N LEU A 167 2.74 9.88 -1.16
CA LEU A 167 1.87 10.01 -2.31
C LEU A 167 0.69 10.96 -2.02
N HIS A 168 0.14 10.89 -0.81
CA HIS A 168 -0.97 11.71 -0.32
C HIS A 168 -0.54 13.02 0.37
N GLY A 169 0.77 13.24 0.53
CA GLY A 169 1.37 14.48 1.02
C GLY A 169 1.85 14.45 2.48
N SER A 170 1.25 13.66 3.37
CA SER A 170 1.71 13.46 4.75
C SER A 170 1.06 12.21 5.38
N TYR A 171 1.58 11.74 6.52
CA TYR A 171 0.91 10.69 7.30
C TYR A 171 -0.49 11.13 7.75
N GLY A 172 -0.64 12.39 8.15
CA GLY A 172 -1.92 12.98 8.57
C GLY A 172 -3.00 12.91 7.50
N ALA A 173 -2.60 12.96 6.22
CA ALA A 173 -3.51 12.83 5.09
C ALA A 173 -4.14 11.43 4.97
N LEU A 174 -3.54 10.40 5.59
CA LEU A 174 -4.07 9.04 5.59
C LEU A 174 -5.18 8.82 6.63
N ASN A 175 -5.43 9.78 7.53
CA ASN A 175 -6.49 9.66 8.51
C ASN A 175 -7.87 9.67 7.84
N SER A 176 -8.72 8.72 8.22
CA SER A 176 -10.14 8.66 7.81
C SER A 176 -10.39 8.50 6.29
N GLY A 177 -9.50 7.81 5.58
CA GLY A 177 -9.73 7.45 4.17
C GLY A 177 -10.69 6.27 3.99
N LYS A 178 -10.88 5.83 2.74
CA LYS A 178 -11.90 4.84 2.39
C LYS A 178 -11.28 3.56 1.81
N SER A 179 -11.75 2.40 2.27
CA SER A 179 -11.18 1.10 1.89
C SER A 179 -11.14 0.85 0.38
N TYR A 180 -12.14 1.33 -0.37
CA TYR A 180 -12.15 1.21 -1.82
C TYR A 180 -11.00 1.99 -2.49
N GLU A 181 -10.58 3.14 -1.94
CA GLU A 181 -9.47 3.93 -2.49
C GLU A 181 -8.15 3.17 -2.34
N ALA A 182 -7.87 2.61 -1.15
CA ALA A 182 -6.68 1.80 -0.93
C ALA A 182 -6.65 0.55 -1.82
N THR A 183 -7.80 -0.12 -1.96
CA THR A 183 -7.86 -1.32 -2.78
C THR A 183 -7.70 -1.01 -4.28
N GLU A 184 -8.21 0.12 -4.78
CA GLU A 184 -7.94 0.60 -6.14
C GLU A 184 -6.46 0.95 -6.33
N ASP A 185 -5.88 1.73 -5.41
CA ASP A 185 -4.48 2.17 -5.47
C ASP A 185 -3.49 0.99 -5.40
N LEU A 186 -3.83 -0.07 -4.67
CA LEU A 186 -2.97 -1.24 -4.55
C LEU A 186 -3.17 -2.27 -5.67
N THR A 187 -4.26 -2.19 -6.45
CA THR A 187 -4.61 -3.20 -7.47
C THR A 187 -4.59 -2.69 -8.90
N GLY A 188 -4.81 -1.39 -9.08
CA GLY A 188 -5.26 -0.78 -10.33
C GLY A 188 -6.64 -1.25 -10.79
N GLY A 189 -7.42 -1.86 -9.90
CA GLY A 189 -8.67 -2.47 -10.25
C GLY A 189 -9.89 -1.57 -10.13
N VAL A 190 -11.05 -2.11 -10.50
CA VAL A 190 -12.36 -1.49 -10.24
C VAL A 190 -12.96 -2.11 -8.99
N THR A 191 -13.34 -1.28 -8.02
CA THR A 191 -14.00 -1.72 -6.80
C THR A 191 -15.52 -1.78 -6.97
N GLU A 192 -16.11 -2.93 -6.66
CA GLU A 192 -17.54 -3.09 -6.47
C GLU A 192 -17.86 -3.10 -4.98
N ARG A 193 -18.72 -2.19 -4.54
CA ARG A 193 -19.18 -2.09 -3.14
C ARG A 193 -20.58 -2.70 -2.99
N PHE A 194 -20.72 -3.58 -2.02
CA PHE A 194 -21.99 -4.18 -1.61
C PHE A 194 -22.38 -3.67 -0.22
N HIS A 195 -23.51 -2.98 -0.12
CA HIS A 195 -24.09 -2.61 1.16
C HIS A 195 -24.84 -3.82 1.73
N LEU A 196 -24.51 -4.27 2.94
CA LEU A 196 -25.07 -5.50 3.50
C LEU A 196 -26.44 -5.29 4.16
N HIS A 197 -26.78 -4.05 4.53
CA HIS A 197 -27.97 -3.72 5.31
C HIS A 197 -28.79 -2.55 4.74
N ARG A 198 -28.56 -2.14 3.49
CA ARG A 198 -29.43 -1.15 2.83
C ARG A 198 -30.75 -1.81 2.41
N GLU A 199 -31.86 -1.24 2.85
CA GLU A 199 -33.20 -1.74 2.49
C GLU A 199 -33.57 -1.41 1.04
N ASP A 200 -33.15 -0.24 0.55
CA ASP A 200 -33.42 0.27 -0.79
C ASP A 200 -32.50 -0.35 -1.87
N LEU A 201 -31.37 -0.92 -1.46
CA LEU A 201 -30.45 -1.66 -2.32
C LEU A 201 -29.83 -2.83 -1.55
N PRO A 202 -30.61 -3.92 -1.38
CA PRO A 202 -30.12 -5.09 -0.66
C PRO A 202 -29.00 -5.79 -1.45
N PRO A 203 -28.11 -6.53 -0.76
CA PRO A 203 -27.08 -7.30 -1.42
C PRO A 203 -27.71 -8.39 -2.30
N PRO A 204 -27.04 -8.79 -3.40
CA PRO A 204 -27.56 -9.82 -4.28
C PRO A 204 -27.66 -11.17 -3.55
N PRO A 205 -28.68 -12.00 -3.82
CA PRO A 205 -28.89 -13.26 -3.09
C PRO A 205 -27.75 -14.27 -3.29
N ASN A 206 -26.96 -14.13 -4.35
CA ASN A 206 -25.78 -14.94 -4.64
C ASN A 206 -24.45 -14.28 -4.19
N LEU A 207 -24.49 -13.30 -3.26
CA LEU A 207 -23.31 -12.56 -2.81
C LEU A 207 -22.16 -13.48 -2.39
N PHE A 208 -22.44 -14.55 -1.65
CA PHE A 208 -21.40 -15.52 -1.25
C PHE A 208 -20.67 -16.10 -2.47
N SER A 209 -21.40 -16.47 -3.53
CA SER A 209 -20.82 -16.98 -4.76
C SER A 209 -20.02 -15.91 -5.51
N VAL A 210 -20.46 -14.65 -5.49
CA VAL A 210 -19.72 -13.52 -6.07
C VAL A 210 -18.38 -13.37 -5.37
N VAL A 211 -18.37 -13.32 -4.04
CA VAL A 211 -17.16 -13.18 -3.21
C VAL A 211 -16.23 -14.38 -3.37
N ALA A 212 -16.77 -15.60 -3.36
CA ALA A 212 -15.98 -16.82 -3.55
C ALA A 212 -15.28 -16.84 -4.92
N LYS A 213 -16.00 -16.48 -5.99
CA LYS A 213 -15.43 -16.38 -7.34
C LYS A 213 -14.41 -15.27 -7.46
N ALA A 214 -14.67 -14.11 -6.84
CA ALA A 214 -13.72 -13.00 -6.80
C ALA A 214 -12.40 -13.45 -6.15
N ARG A 215 -12.48 -14.07 -4.97
CA ARG A 215 -11.30 -14.60 -4.28
C ARG A 215 -10.54 -15.65 -5.10
N GLN A 216 -11.24 -16.55 -5.80
CA GLN A 216 -10.61 -17.53 -6.71
C GLN A 216 -9.86 -16.88 -7.87
N ARG A 217 -10.31 -15.70 -8.31
CA ARG A 217 -9.67 -14.90 -9.38
C ARG A 217 -8.58 -13.96 -8.86
N GLY A 218 -8.25 -14.04 -7.58
CA GLY A 218 -7.23 -13.20 -6.95
C GLY A 218 -7.71 -11.79 -6.59
N SER A 219 -9.01 -11.50 -6.67
CA SER A 219 -9.61 -10.24 -6.19
C SER A 219 -9.28 -9.96 -4.73
N LEU A 220 -9.07 -8.69 -4.40
CA LEU A 220 -9.08 -8.24 -3.01
C LEU A 220 -10.52 -8.10 -2.52
N VAL A 221 -10.74 -8.55 -1.29
CA VAL A 221 -12.02 -8.43 -0.60
C VAL A 221 -11.74 -7.83 0.77
N THR A 222 -12.35 -6.68 1.04
CA THR A 222 -12.27 -5.99 2.33
C THR A 222 -13.68 -5.72 2.82
N CYS A 223 -13.90 -5.75 4.13
CA CYS A 223 -15.17 -5.35 4.73
C CYS A 223 -14.94 -4.29 5.79
N ASN A 224 -15.93 -3.43 5.96
CA ASN A 224 -15.94 -2.43 7.01
C ASN A 224 -17.26 -2.53 7.78
N VAL A 225 -17.14 -2.46 9.10
CA VAL A 225 -18.29 -2.28 9.98
C VAL A 225 -18.28 -0.82 10.43
N PRO A 226 -19.33 -0.05 10.13
CA PRO A 226 -19.40 1.33 10.57
C PRO A 226 -19.37 1.40 12.10
N VAL A 227 -18.54 2.28 12.62
CA VAL A 227 -18.59 2.61 14.04
C VAL A 227 -19.81 3.48 14.25
N ARG A 228 -20.87 2.93 14.86
CA ARG A 228 -22.00 3.75 15.32
C ARG A 228 -21.49 4.76 16.34
N ARG A 229 -21.23 5.99 15.91
CA ARG A 229 -21.08 7.12 16.82
C ARG A 229 -22.47 7.41 17.39
N THR A 230 -22.76 6.90 18.58
CA THR A 230 -23.89 7.40 19.37
C THR A 230 -23.53 8.81 19.86
N TRP A 231 -23.67 9.83 19.01
CA TRP A 231 -23.71 11.21 19.44
C TRP A 231 -25.07 11.80 19.06
N ALA A 232 -25.92 11.97 20.06
CA ALA A 232 -27.19 12.66 19.90
C ALA A 232 -26.92 14.12 19.54
N GLY A 233 -27.47 14.56 18.41
CA GLY A 233 -27.54 15.97 18.05
C GLY A 233 -26.37 16.46 17.22
N LEU A 234 -26.44 16.23 15.90
CA LEU A 234 -26.28 17.21 14.83
C LEU A 234 -26.45 16.43 13.53
N GLY A 235 -27.59 16.61 12.87
CA GLY A 235 -27.88 15.95 11.60
C GLY A 235 -26.97 16.45 10.50
N GLY A 236 -26.35 15.53 9.76
CA GLY A 236 -25.63 15.85 8.54
C GLY A 236 -24.75 14.72 8.01
N GLY A 237 -25.27 13.97 7.02
CA GLY A 237 -24.52 13.44 5.87
C GLY A 237 -23.83 12.09 6.02
N ASP A 238 -24.34 11.10 5.28
CA ASP A 238 -23.88 9.71 5.10
C ASP A 238 -23.74 8.88 6.37
N GLU A 239 -24.80 8.11 6.66
CA GLU A 239 -24.70 6.96 7.54
C GLU A 239 -23.70 5.98 6.90
N ASP A 240 -22.50 5.84 7.48
CA ASP A 240 -21.64 4.71 7.15
C ASP A 240 -22.46 3.44 7.41
N VAL A 241 -22.83 2.71 6.35
CA VAL A 241 -23.49 1.40 6.42
C VAL A 241 -22.43 0.32 6.26
N ALA A 242 -22.63 -0.83 6.91
CA ALA A 242 -21.76 -2.00 6.73
C ALA A 242 -21.59 -2.31 5.24
N GLY A 243 -20.34 -2.30 4.80
CA GLY A 243 -19.94 -2.43 3.41
C GLY A 243 -19.01 -3.62 3.21
N LEU A 244 -19.14 -4.26 2.06
CA LEU A 244 -18.18 -5.21 1.54
C LEU A 244 -17.66 -4.67 0.22
N ASP A 245 -16.37 -4.37 0.18
CA ASP A 245 -15.67 -3.89 -1.01
C ASP A 245 -14.95 -5.09 -1.67
N VAL A 246 -15.28 -5.35 -2.93
CA VAL A 246 -14.73 -6.44 -3.75
C VAL A 246 -14.10 -5.83 -5.00
N VAL A 247 -12.80 -6.00 -5.20
CA VAL A 247 -12.14 -5.53 -6.42
C VAL A 247 -12.29 -6.58 -7.52
N THR A 248 -13.20 -6.38 -8.47
CA THR A 248 -13.60 -7.43 -9.43
C THR A 248 -12.84 -7.42 -10.76
N ARG A 249 -11.98 -6.43 -11.01
CA ARG A 249 -11.13 -6.36 -12.22
C ARG A 249 -9.83 -5.64 -11.92
N MET A 250 -8.73 -6.37 -11.72
CA MET A 250 -7.42 -5.73 -11.58
C MET A 250 -6.90 -5.33 -12.97
N TRP A 251 -6.57 -4.05 -13.21
CA TRP A 251 -5.80 -3.67 -14.41
C TRP A 251 -4.34 -4.03 -14.18
N ALA A 252 -4.08 -5.31 -14.34
CA ALA A 252 -2.74 -5.83 -14.54
C ALA A 252 -2.73 -6.52 -15.89
N GLY A 253 -1.67 -6.30 -16.67
CA GLY A 253 -1.30 -7.18 -17.78
C GLY A 253 -0.91 -8.57 -17.27
N LEU A 254 -1.79 -9.21 -16.50
CA LEU A 254 -1.70 -10.55 -15.93
C LEU A 254 -2.69 -11.51 -16.62
N VAL A 255 -3.13 -11.13 -17.82
CA VAL A 255 -3.82 -12.04 -18.74
C VAL A 255 -3.13 -11.88 -20.10
N ASP A 256 -1.92 -12.44 -20.21
CA ASP A 256 -1.38 -13.01 -21.44
C ASP A 256 0.02 -13.58 -21.16
N GLY A 257 0.18 -14.89 -21.39
CA GLY A 257 1.49 -15.52 -21.65
C GLY A 257 2.12 -16.32 -20.52
N ASP A 258 1.60 -17.51 -20.26
CA ASP A 258 2.44 -18.71 -20.03
C ASP A 258 1.75 -19.91 -20.70
N GLU A 259 1.62 -19.81 -22.03
CA GLU A 259 1.54 -20.99 -22.91
C GLU A 259 2.83 -21.02 -23.76
N ASP A 260 3.56 -22.13 -23.59
CA ASP A 260 4.63 -22.74 -24.40
C ASP A 260 5.97 -22.01 -24.61
N VAL A 261 7.08 -22.61 -24.14
CA VAL A 261 8.07 -23.48 -24.85
C VAL A 261 9.06 -23.99 -23.78
N GLY A 262 9.53 -25.24 -23.62
CA GLY A 262 9.51 -26.49 -24.36
C GLY A 262 10.80 -27.28 -24.02
N GLY A 263 10.71 -28.61 -23.93
CA GLY A 263 11.81 -29.54 -24.21
C GLY A 263 12.82 -29.87 -23.10
N ALA A 264 12.60 -31.02 -22.45
CA ALA A 264 13.51 -32.18 -22.50
C ALA A 264 12.72 -33.46 -22.19
#